data_AF-A0A7J5Y528-F1
#
_entry.id   AF-A0A7J5Y528-F1
#
_cell.length_a   1.000
_cell.length_b   1.000
_cell.length_c   1.000
_cell.angle_alpha   90.00
_cell.angle_beta   90.00
_cell.angle_gamma   90.00
#
_symmetry.space_group_name_H-M   'P 1'
#
loop_
_entity.id
_entity.type
_entity.pdbx_description
1 polymer ?
#
loop_
_entity_poly.entity_id
_entity_poly.type
_entity_poly.pdbx_seq_one_letter_code
_entity_poly.pdbx_strand_id
1 'polypeptide(L)' 'MTDGGVVFSLECVGKAAVMRSALESCVKGWGVCVLVGWNNMEEISARPLMLIAGRTWKGSAFGGETNMT' A
#
# COMPACT_ATOMS: atom_id res chain seq x y z
N MET A 1 16.73 6.44 -1.36
CA MET A 1 15.62 5.88 -2.18
C MET A 1 15.93 6.20 -3.63
N THR A 2 15.51 5.37 -4.59
CA THR A 2 15.54 5.75 -6.01
C THR A 2 14.85 7.10 -6.16
N ASP A 3 15.37 7.96 -7.03
CA ASP A 3 15.15 9.42 -7.13
C ASP A 3 13.69 9.87 -7.45
N GLY A 4 12.70 9.04 -7.12
CA GLY A 4 11.27 9.28 -7.27
C GLY A 4 10.36 8.35 -6.43
N GLY A 5 10.91 7.59 -5.47
CA GLY A 5 10.17 6.62 -4.65
C GLY A 5 10.61 5.17 -4.88
N VAL A 6 10.03 4.20 -4.20
CA VAL A 6 10.31 2.75 -4.36
C VAL A 6 9.35 2.11 -5.36
N VAL A 7 9.78 1.05 -6.06
CA VAL A 7 8.86 0.31 -6.96
C VAL A 7 7.82 -0.47 -6.16
N PHE A 8 8.22 -1.04 -5.03
CA PHE A 8 7.36 -1.78 -4.12
C PHE A 8 7.48 -1.25 -2.69
N SER A 9 6.35 -1.04 -2.03
CA SER A 9 6.30 -0.77 -0.60
C SER A 9 5.35 -1.76 0.09
N LEU A 10 5.63 -2.01 1.37
CA LEU A 10 4.87 -2.91 2.23
C LEU A 10 4.49 -2.15 3.50
N GLU A 11 3.22 -2.22 3.88
CA GLU A 11 2.78 -1.81 5.20
C GLU A 11 2.49 -3.05 6.04
N CYS A 12 3.20 -3.19 7.17
CA CYS A 12 3.16 -4.37 8.03
C CYS A 12 2.90 -4.03 9.51
N VAL A 13 2.35 -2.84 9.81
CA VAL A 13 2.09 -2.38 11.18
C VAL A 13 0.61 -2.42 11.53
N GLY A 14 -0.28 -2.10 10.58
CA GLY A 14 -1.70 -1.98 10.81
C GLY A 14 -2.08 -0.60 11.35
N LYS A 15 -1.50 0.48 10.84
CA LYS A 15 -1.89 1.87 11.17
C LYS A 15 -2.22 2.66 9.91
N ALA A 16 -3.39 3.29 9.85
CA ALA A 16 -3.87 3.97 8.63
C ALA A 16 -2.92 5.07 8.14
N ALA A 17 -2.29 5.81 9.07
CA ALA A 17 -1.29 6.81 8.73
C ALA A 17 -0.06 6.19 8.02
N VAL A 18 0.40 5.03 8.47
CA VAL A 18 1.53 4.31 7.88
C VAL A 18 1.14 3.70 6.53
N MET A 19 -0.10 3.23 6.38
CA MET A 19 -0.64 2.73 5.11
C MET A 19 -0.61 3.80 4.02
N ARG A 20 -0.97 5.04 4.37
CA ARG A 20 -0.86 6.18 3.46
C ARG A 20 0.60 6.53 3.15
N SER A 21 1.47 6.59 4.14
CA SER A 21 2.90 6.86 3.92
C SER A 21 3.56 5.80 3.04
N ALA A 22 3.17 4.53 3.18
CA ALA A 22 3.63 3.44 2.31
C ALA A 22 3.21 3.67 0.86
N LEU A 23 1.97 4.09 0.60
CA LEU A 23 1.51 4.45 -0.75
C LEU A 23 2.26 5.67 -1.31
N GLU A 24 2.49 6.70 -0.49
CA GLU A 24 3.21 7.91 -0.89
C GLU A 24 4.68 7.66 -1.22
N SER A 25 5.29 6.65 -0.58
CA SER A 25 6.67 6.24 -0.84
C SER A 25 6.89 5.59 -2.21
N CYS A 26 5.83 5.07 -2.84
CA CYS A 26 5.92 4.42 -4.14
C CYS A 26 6.21 5.40 -5.27
N VAL A 27 6.98 4.95 -6.27
CA VAL A 27 7.19 5.69 -7.53
C VAL A 27 5.86 6.02 -8.19
N LYS A 28 5.73 7.27 -8.65
CA LYS A 28 4.60 7.69 -9.49
C LYS A 28 4.63 6.91 -10.81
N GLY A 29 3.48 6.56 -11.35
CA GLY A 29 3.34 5.90 -12.66
C GLY A 29 3.16 4.39 -12.60
N TRP A 30 3.94 3.66 -11.79
CA TRP A 30 3.88 2.19 -11.75
C TRP A 30 4.16 1.55 -10.39
N GLY A 31 4.36 2.34 -9.32
CA GLY A 31 4.69 1.80 -8.00
C GLY A 31 3.52 1.04 -7.36
N VAL A 32 3.83 -0.03 -6.62
CA VAL A 32 2.84 -0.92 -5.99
C VAL A 32 3.03 -0.92 -4.48
N CYS A 33 1.98 -0.53 -3.76
CA CYS A 33 1.91 -0.62 -2.30
C CYS A 33 1.02 -1.80 -1.89
N VAL A 34 1.54 -2.67 -1.04
CA VAL A 34 0.80 -3.82 -0.49
C VAL A 34 0.57 -3.64 1.01
N LEU A 35 -0.69 -3.65 1.41
CA LEU A 35 -1.11 -3.61 2.82
C LEU A 35 -1.20 -5.05 3.36
N VAL A 36 -0.46 -5.31 4.43
CA VAL A 36 -0.43 -6.60 5.16
C VAL A 36 -0.81 -6.39 6.62
N GLY A 37 -0.47 -5.23 7.20
CA GLY A 37 -0.93 -4.84 8.52
C GLY A 37 -2.44 -4.72 8.60
N TRP A 38 -3.02 -5.13 9.73
CA TRP A 38 -4.47 -5.16 9.94
C TRP A 38 -4.88 -4.35 11.17
N ASN A 39 -5.98 -3.60 11.06
CA ASN A 39 -6.73 -3.08 12.19
C ASN A 39 -8.22 -2.92 11.81
N ASN A 40 -9.08 -2.72 12.81
CA ASN A 40 -10.52 -2.46 12.64
C ASN A 40 -10.95 -1.10 13.23
N MET A 41 -10.00 -0.21 13.54
CA MET A 41 -10.25 1.03 14.27
C MET A 41 -10.15 2.29 13.40
N GLU A 42 -9.49 2.19 12.24
CA GLU A 42 -9.17 3.35 11.41
C GLU A 42 -9.59 3.14 9.96
N GLU A 43 -10.03 4.20 9.31
CA GLU A 43 -10.24 4.23 7.86
C GLU A 43 -8.98 4.73 7.15
N ILE A 44 -8.68 4.13 6.00
CA ILE A 44 -7.59 4.57 5.13
C ILE A 44 -8.06 5.67 4.18
N SER A 45 -7.20 6.65 3.92
CA SER A 45 -7.48 7.71 2.95
C SER A 45 -6.25 8.03 2.10
N ALA A 46 -6.49 8.33 0.83
CA ALA A 46 -5.48 8.81 -0.10
C ALA A 46 -6.10 9.79 -1.09
N ARG A 47 -5.30 10.72 -1.61
CA ARG A 47 -5.75 11.60 -2.69
C ARG A 47 -5.98 10.74 -3.94
N PRO A 48 -7.14 10.83 -4.63
CA PRO A 48 -7.42 10.01 -5.81
C PRO A 48 -6.34 10.09 -6.90
N LEU A 49 -5.72 11.27 -7.05
CA LEU A 49 -4.61 11.48 -7.97
C LEU A 49 -3.43 10.52 -7.74
N MET A 50 -3.24 10.02 -6.51
CA MET A 50 -2.18 9.05 -6.21
C MET A 50 -2.34 7.77 -7.03
N LEU A 51 -3.59 7.30 -7.21
CA LEU A 51 -3.93 6.10 -7.97
C LEU A 51 -4.08 6.42 -9.46
N ILE A 52 -4.76 7.53 -9.80
CA ILE A 52 -4.92 8.00 -11.19
C ILE A 52 -3.55 8.23 -11.85
N ALA A 53 -2.57 8.72 -11.09
CA ALA A 53 -1.21 8.91 -11.55
C ALA A 53 -0.37 7.61 -11.59
N GLY A 54 -1.02 6.43 -11.53
CA GLY A 54 -0.41 5.14 -11.84
C GLY A 54 0.11 4.32 -10.67
N ARG A 55 -0.09 4.74 -9.41
CA ARG A 55 0.21 3.84 -8.28
C ARG A 55 -0.88 2.79 -8.14
N THR A 56 -0.49 1.60 -7.72
CA THR A 56 -1.42 0.54 -7.32
C THR A 56 -1.41 0.40 -5.80
N TRP A 57 -2.59 0.34 -5.19
CA TRP A 57 -2.76 0.10 -3.77
C TRP A 57 -3.64 -1.13 -3.57
N LYS A 58 -3.11 -2.17 -2.92
CA LYS A 58 -3.81 -3.44 -2.73
C LYS A 58 -3.53 -4.03 -1.36
N GLY A 59 -4.45 -4.86 -0.86
CA GLY A 59 -4.24 -5.65 0.36
C GLY A 59 -3.81 -7.08 0.05
N SER A 60 -3.27 -7.76 1.05
CA SER A 60 -3.02 -9.21 1.03
C SER A 60 -3.36 -9.83 2.38
N ALA A 61 -4.17 -10.89 2.37
CA ALA A 61 -4.36 -11.77 3.50
C ALA A 61 -3.60 -13.08 3.24
N PHE A 62 -2.91 -13.61 4.25
CA PHE A 62 -2.12 -14.85 4.15
C PHE A 62 -1.15 -14.89 2.95
N GLY A 63 -0.59 -13.74 2.56
CA GLY A 63 0.33 -13.65 1.42
C GLY A 63 -0.31 -13.90 0.05
N GLY A 64 -1.64 -13.98 -0.03
CA GLY A 64 -2.36 -14.33 -1.26
C GLY A 64 -2.51 -15.84 -1.49
N GLU A 65 -2.24 -16.67 -0.46
CA GLU A 65 -2.55 -18.09 -0.50
C GLU A 65 -4.05 -18.29 -0.72
N THR A 66 -4.40 -19.07 -1.73
CA THR A 66 -5.81 -19.32 -2.11
C THR A 66 -6.38 -20.57 -1.45
N ASN A 67 -5.53 -21.46 -0.93
CA ASN A 67 -5.94 -22.67 -0.22
C ASN A 67 -5.89 -22.45 1.29
N MET A 68 -6.86 -21.70 1.82
CA MET A 68 -7.12 -21.66 3.26
C MET A 68 -8.02 -22.85 3.62
N THR A 69 -7.43 -24.04 3.73
CA THR A 69 -8.08 -25.21 4.36
C THR A 69 -7.83 -25.22 5.86
#